data_AF-A0A3N6PX04-F1
#
_entry.id   AF-A0A3N6PX04-F1
#
_cell.length_a   1.000
_cell.length_b   1.000
_cell.length_c   1.000
_cell.angle_alpha   90.00
_cell.angle_beta   90.00
_cell.angle_gamma   90.00
#
_symmetry.space_group_name_H-M   'P 1'
#
loop_
_entity.id
_entity.type
_entity.pdbx_description
1 polymer ?
#
loop_
_entity_poly.entity_id
_entity_poly.type
_entity_poly.pdbx_seq_one_letter_code
_entity_poly.pdbx_strand_id
1 'polypeptide(L)'
;MACLSPGVCHRHPNDRCLIEEKRKDGDQLKPKASLLLLTYNQEAIVKEAALACLSQDYEPLEIVFSDDASTDGTFAMLEEIARSYEGPHNLVVRRNPKNAGIGQHYNEAIAASTGELIITAAGDDISEPDRVRRLIEAWESAGRAPDLLSSHFTIIDSNGRKWDKVETHDLGRASLSSWTKGHPFTVGATHAFTRRLFDEYGPLGADVWYEDPVIMLRALMSGGR
;
A
#
# COMPACT_ATOMS: atom_id res chain seq x y z
N MET A 1 -35.44 -54.65 -18.43
CA MET A 1 -34.10 -54.95 -17.90
C MET A 1 -33.50 -53.62 -17.48
N ALA A 2 -33.14 -53.46 -16.19
CA ALA A 2 -32.80 -52.23 -15.45
C ALA A 2 -33.93 -51.18 -15.35
N CYS A 3 -34.83 -51.16 -14.34
CA CYS A 3 -34.66 -50.84 -12.91
C CYS A 3 -33.96 -49.50 -12.62
N LEU A 4 -34.74 -48.41 -12.50
CA LEU A 4 -34.52 -47.36 -11.50
C LEU A 4 -35.88 -46.80 -11.06
N SER A 5 -36.21 -47.02 -9.79
CA SER A 5 -37.43 -46.56 -9.10
C SER A 5 -37.43 -45.03 -8.92
N PRO A 6 -38.61 -44.38 -8.79
CA PRO A 6 -38.68 -42.98 -8.40
C PRO A 6 -38.38 -42.85 -6.90
N GLY A 7 -37.23 -42.29 -6.56
CA GLY A 7 -36.89 -41.90 -5.20
C GLY A 7 -37.77 -40.74 -4.75
N VAL A 8 -38.69 -41.06 -3.84
CA VAL A 8 -39.54 -40.12 -3.11
C VAL A 8 -38.67 -39.18 -2.29
N CYS A 9 -38.67 -37.88 -2.61
CA CYS A 9 -38.15 -36.84 -1.75
C CYS A 9 -39.23 -36.49 -0.72
N HIS A 10 -39.10 -37.00 0.50
CA HIS A 10 -39.90 -36.52 1.63
C HIS A 10 -39.44 -35.10 1.99
N ARG A 11 -40.14 -34.08 1.46
CA ARG A 11 -39.97 -32.69 1.88
C ARG A 11 -40.78 -32.41 3.13
N HIS A 12 -40.16 -31.83 4.14
CA HIS A 12 -40.87 -31.11 5.19
C HIS A 12 -41.43 -29.79 4.59
N PRO A 13 -42.59 -29.27 5.01
CA PRO A 13 -43.21 -28.09 4.38
C PRO A 13 -42.46 -26.76 4.60
N ASN A 14 -41.33 -26.77 5.31
CA ASN A 14 -40.59 -25.56 5.72
C ASN A 14 -39.11 -25.53 5.30
N ASP A 15 -38.64 -26.47 4.48
CA ASP A 15 -37.27 -26.41 3.97
C ASP A 15 -37.20 -25.40 2.83
N ARG A 16 -36.85 -24.14 3.16
CA ARG A 16 -36.36 -23.17 2.18
C ARG A 16 -35.11 -23.78 1.54
N CYS A 17 -35.24 -24.21 0.30
CA CYS A 17 -34.10 -24.49 -0.57
C CYS A 17 -33.32 -23.17 -0.69
N LEU A 18 -32.29 -23.01 0.13
CA LEU A 18 -31.28 -21.99 -0.06
C LEU A 18 -30.49 -22.44 -1.29
N ILE A 19 -30.90 -21.90 -2.44
CA ILE A 19 -30.12 -21.99 -3.65
C ILE A 19 -28.89 -21.13 -3.36
N GLU A 20 -27.78 -21.74 -2.95
CA GLU A 20 -26.49 -21.07 -2.93
C GLU A 20 -26.17 -20.71 -4.38
N GLU A 21 -26.37 -19.44 -4.73
CA GLU A 21 -25.89 -18.91 -5.99
C GLU A 21 -24.37 -19.06 -5.99
N LYS A 22 -23.87 -20.05 -6.76
CA LYS A 22 -22.46 -20.14 -7.10
C LYS A 22 -22.05 -18.81 -7.74
N ARG A 23 -21.26 -18.02 -7.00
CA ARG A 23 -20.62 -16.82 -7.53
C ARG A 23 -19.85 -17.23 -8.78
N LYS A 24 -20.07 -16.50 -9.88
CA LYS A 24 -19.33 -16.71 -11.12
C LYS A 24 -17.84 -16.53 -10.82
N ASP A 25 -17.03 -17.51 -11.20
CA ASP A 25 -15.58 -17.40 -11.27
C ASP A 25 -15.24 -16.20 -12.17
N GLY A 26 -14.96 -15.03 -11.56
CA GLY A 26 -14.78 -13.77 -12.27
C GLY A 26 -15.04 -12.51 -11.43
N ASP A 27 -15.70 -12.64 -10.28
CA ASP A 27 -15.87 -11.53 -9.32
C ASP A 27 -14.90 -11.69 -8.13
N GLN A 28 -13.59 -11.75 -8.42
CA GLN A 28 -12.63 -11.46 -7.36
C GLN A 28 -12.75 -9.97 -7.05
N LEU A 29 -13.24 -9.67 -5.85
CA LEU A 29 -13.25 -8.29 -5.34
C LEU A 29 -11.83 -7.72 -5.51
N LYS A 30 -11.75 -6.56 -6.18
CA LYS A 30 -10.50 -5.83 -6.34
C LYS A 30 -9.88 -5.60 -4.96
N PRO A 31 -8.56 -5.84 -4.80
CA PRO A 31 -7.91 -5.73 -3.50
C PRO A 31 -7.95 -4.29 -3.01
N LYS A 32 -8.26 -4.08 -1.73
CA LYS A 32 -8.18 -2.72 -1.17
C LYS A 32 -6.72 -2.32 -1.00
N ALA A 33 -6.36 -1.15 -1.50
CA ALA A 33 -5.04 -0.55 -1.30
C ALA A 33 -5.12 0.64 -0.33
N SER A 34 -4.01 0.91 0.37
CA SER A 34 -3.83 2.14 1.14
C SER A 34 -2.55 2.84 0.70
N LEU A 35 -2.65 4.10 0.26
CA LEU A 35 -1.52 4.96 -0.06
C LEU A 35 -1.23 5.90 1.12
N LEU A 36 -0.07 5.73 1.75
CA LEU A 36 0.37 6.52 2.90
C LEU A 36 1.32 7.62 2.44
N LEU A 37 0.86 8.87 2.51
CA LEU A 37 1.71 10.04 2.33
C LEU A 37 2.29 10.44 3.69
N LEU A 38 3.61 10.29 3.83
CA LEU A 38 4.36 10.59 5.05
C LEU A 38 5.06 11.94 4.91
N THR A 39 4.78 12.87 5.82
CA THR A 39 5.29 14.25 5.73
C THR A 39 5.92 14.74 7.03
N TYR A 40 6.95 15.58 6.91
CA TYR A 40 7.53 16.34 8.02
C TYR A 40 8.29 17.58 7.49
N ASN A 41 7.83 18.78 7.83
CA ASN A 41 8.44 20.07 7.47
C ASN A 41 8.70 20.26 5.97
N GLN A 42 7.66 20.08 5.15
CA GLN A 42 7.69 20.12 3.69
C GLN A 42 6.68 21.14 3.12
N GLU A 43 6.38 22.24 3.82
CA GLU A 43 5.34 23.22 3.43
C GLU A 43 5.44 23.68 1.96
N ALA A 44 6.67 23.88 1.48
CA ALA A 44 6.94 24.39 0.14
C ALA A 44 6.55 23.42 -1.00
N ILE A 45 6.50 22.11 -0.75
CA ILE A 45 6.41 21.06 -1.79
C ILE A 45 5.31 20.03 -1.54
N VAL A 46 4.82 19.91 -0.29
CA VAL A 46 3.83 18.90 0.11
C VAL A 46 2.54 18.96 -0.71
N LYS A 47 2.18 20.15 -1.22
CA LYS A 47 1.00 20.32 -2.04
C LYS A 47 1.05 19.45 -3.30
N GLU A 48 2.19 19.39 -3.97
CA GLU A 48 2.32 18.61 -5.21
C GLU A 48 2.25 17.11 -4.92
N ALA A 49 2.92 16.66 -3.85
CA ALA A 49 2.88 15.26 -3.40
C ALA A 49 1.46 14.82 -3.01
N ALA A 50 0.72 15.66 -2.28
CA ALA A 50 -0.66 15.40 -1.88
C ALA A 50 -1.60 15.31 -3.09
N LEU A 51 -1.50 16.24 -4.04
CA LEU A 51 -2.30 16.22 -5.26
C LEU A 51 -1.98 14.99 -6.14
N ALA A 52 -0.72 14.56 -6.18
CA ALA A 52 -0.29 13.35 -6.88
C ALA A 52 -0.84 12.06 -6.25
N CYS A 53 -1.00 12.04 -4.92
CA CYS A 53 -1.67 10.93 -4.23
C CYS A 53 -3.17 10.91 -4.56
N LEU A 54 -3.83 12.07 -4.63
CA LEU A 54 -5.27 12.16 -4.91
C LEU A 54 -5.63 11.87 -6.38
N SER A 55 -4.65 11.94 -7.29
CA SER A 55 -4.84 11.69 -8.73
C SER A 55 -4.69 10.23 -9.14
N GLN A 56 -4.48 9.31 -8.19
CA GLN A 56 -4.32 7.89 -8.49
C GLN A 56 -5.56 7.30 -9.18
N ASP A 57 -5.34 6.49 -10.22
CA ASP A 57 -6.38 5.93 -11.10
C ASP A 57 -6.94 4.57 -10.63
N TYR A 58 -6.70 4.19 -9.38
CA TYR A 58 -7.07 2.90 -8.82
C TYR A 58 -8.19 2.98 -7.78
N GLU A 59 -9.14 2.05 -7.84
CA GLU A 59 -10.17 1.83 -6.81
C GLU A 59 -10.37 0.31 -6.56
N PRO A 60 -10.60 -0.12 -5.31
CA PRO A 60 -10.81 0.70 -4.11
C PRO A 60 -9.50 1.16 -3.44
N LEU A 61 -9.37 2.47 -3.22
CA LEU A 61 -8.19 3.10 -2.63
C LEU A 61 -8.56 3.95 -1.41
N GLU A 62 -7.75 3.81 -0.37
CA GLU A 62 -7.70 4.69 0.79
C GLU A 62 -6.40 5.47 0.77
N ILE A 63 -6.46 6.76 1.08
CA ILE A 63 -5.29 7.63 1.13
C ILE A 63 -5.17 8.13 2.56
N VAL A 64 -3.97 8.03 3.13
CA VAL A 64 -3.67 8.54 4.48
C VAL A 64 -2.63 9.64 4.34
N PHE A 65 -3.02 10.87 4.62
CA PHE A 65 -2.10 11.98 4.84
C PHE A 65 -1.67 11.96 6.30
N SER A 66 -0.40 11.66 6.55
CA SER A 66 0.16 11.50 7.90
C SER A 66 1.33 12.43 8.13
N ASP A 67 1.17 13.38 9.04
CA ASP A 67 2.19 14.37 9.40
C ASP A 67 2.90 14.00 10.72
N ASP A 68 4.24 14.02 10.74
CA ASP A 68 5.05 13.71 11.93
C ASP A 68 5.33 14.94 12.81
N ALA A 69 4.28 15.69 13.13
CA ALA A 69 4.33 16.90 13.95
C ALA A 69 5.19 18.02 13.33
N SER A 70 4.94 18.35 12.06
CA SER A 70 5.58 19.48 11.39
C SER A 70 5.39 20.78 12.16
N THR A 71 6.40 21.64 12.15
CA THR A 71 6.39 22.95 12.81
C THR A 71 6.10 24.11 11.84
N ASP A 72 6.00 23.81 10.55
CA ASP A 72 5.66 24.73 9.47
C ASP A 72 4.19 24.54 9.01
N GLY A 73 3.82 25.10 7.86
CA GLY A 73 2.48 25.00 7.28
C GLY A 73 2.12 23.64 6.65
N THR A 74 2.98 22.62 6.72
CA THR A 74 2.77 21.31 6.06
C THR A 74 1.42 20.70 6.39
N PHE A 75 1.10 20.58 7.68
CA PHE A 75 -0.14 19.93 8.10
C PHE A 75 -1.38 20.75 7.72
N ALA A 76 -1.32 22.08 7.87
CA ALA A 76 -2.44 22.95 7.51
C ALA A 76 -2.76 22.85 5.99
N MET A 77 -1.73 22.73 5.16
CA MET A 77 -1.87 22.50 3.72
C MET A 77 -2.58 21.16 3.43
N LEU A 78 -2.20 20.08 4.11
CA LEU A 78 -2.86 18.78 3.98
C LEU A 78 -4.34 18.83 4.39
N GLU A 79 -4.66 19.52 5.49
CA GLU A 79 -6.04 19.72 5.94
C GLU A 79 -6.89 20.55 4.97
N GLU A 80 -6.30 21.58 4.34
CA GLU A 80 -6.97 22.38 3.32
C GLU A 80 -7.27 21.55 2.07
N ILE A 81 -6.26 20.85 1.54
CA ILE A 81 -6.41 19.98 0.36
C ILE A 81 -7.50 18.93 0.62
N ALA A 82 -7.44 18.26 1.77
CA ALA A 82 -8.40 17.23 2.12
C ALA A 82 -9.85 17.75 2.22
N ARG A 83 -10.05 18.93 2.81
CA ARG A 83 -11.39 19.56 2.89
C ARG A 83 -11.96 19.93 1.53
N SER A 84 -11.09 20.22 0.56
CA SER A 84 -11.50 20.58 -0.81
C SER A 84 -11.64 19.39 -1.76
N TYR A 85 -11.30 18.18 -1.30
CA TYR A 85 -11.29 17.00 -2.16
C TYR A 85 -12.69 16.42 -2.35
N GLU A 86 -13.14 16.37 -3.61
CA GLU A 86 -14.44 15.80 -4.03
C GLU A 86 -14.26 14.52 -4.88
N GLY A 87 -13.05 13.94 -4.90
CA GLY A 87 -12.76 12.76 -5.68
C GLY A 87 -13.23 11.44 -5.04
N PRO A 88 -12.97 10.29 -5.69
CA PRO A 88 -13.58 9.02 -5.32
C PRO A 88 -12.90 8.34 -4.11
N HIS A 89 -11.69 8.77 -3.72
CA HIS A 89 -10.88 8.06 -2.73
C HIS A 89 -11.32 8.34 -1.29
N ASN A 90 -11.25 7.31 -0.43
CA ASN A 90 -11.42 7.52 1.01
C ASN A 90 -10.18 8.20 1.57
N LEU A 91 -10.34 9.36 2.23
CA LEU A 91 -9.21 10.14 2.74
C LEU A 91 -9.20 10.20 4.26
N VAL A 92 -8.04 9.89 4.85
CA VAL A 92 -7.76 10.06 6.29
C VAL A 92 -6.63 11.07 6.43
N VAL A 93 -6.83 12.09 7.26
CA VAL A 93 -5.80 13.08 7.60
C VAL A 93 -5.48 12.95 9.09
N ARG A 94 -4.19 12.78 9.41
CA ARG A 94 -3.74 12.61 10.79
C ARG A 94 -2.41 13.33 11.04
N ARG A 95 -2.16 13.60 12.32
CA ARG A 95 -0.93 14.22 12.81
C ARG A 95 -0.46 13.55 14.08
N ASN A 96 0.84 13.27 14.17
CA ASN A 96 1.45 12.83 15.41
C ASN A 96 1.55 14.00 16.42
N PRO A 97 1.39 13.74 17.73
CA PRO A 97 1.46 14.79 18.74
C PRO A 97 2.87 15.37 18.93
N LYS A 98 3.90 14.63 18.50
CA LYS A 98 5.31 15.00 18.50
C LYS A 98 6.02 14.25 17.37
N ASN A 99 7.15 14.76 16.89
CA ASN A 99 7.97 14.03 15.93
C ASN A 99 8.39 12.69 16.56
N ALA A 100 7.93 11.61 15.96
CA ALA A 100 8.04 10.26 16.50
C ALA A 100 9.19 9.48 15.83
N GLY A 101 9.78 10.04 14.77
CA GLY A 101 10.73 9.36 13.92
C GLY A 101 10.04 8.37 12.98
N ILE A 102 10.78 7.94 11.95
CA ILE A 102 10.19 7.24 10.81
C ILE A 102 9.49 5.94 11.19
N GLY A 103 10.09 5.12 12.07
CA GLY A 103 9.51 3.85 12.50
C GLY A 103 8.14 4.01 13.16
N GLN A 104 8.02 4.91 14.14
CA GLN A 104 6.73 5.14 14.80
C GLN A 104 5.75 5.87 13.88
N HIS A 105 6.21 6.81 13.05
CA HIS A 105 5.36 7.49 12.07
C HIS A 105 4.72 6.52 11.08
N TYR A 106 5.48 5.52 10.60
CA TYR A 106 4.96 4.40 9.82
C TYR A 106 3.91 3.59 10.57
N ASN A 107 4.20 3.17 11.81
CA ASN A 107 3.26 2.38 12.62
C ASN A 107 1.90 3.10 12.74
N GLU A 108 1.94 4.39 13.02
CA GLU A 108 0.77 5.24 13.17
C GLU A 108 -0.02 5.40 11.86
N ALA A 109 0.66 5.58 10.73
CA ALA A 109 0.02 5.67 9.42
C ALA A 109 -0.61 4.32 8.98
N ILE A 110 0.06 3.20 9.27
CA ILE A 110 -0.43 1.85 8.97
C ILE A 110 -1.63 1.50 9.85
N ALA A 111 -1.63 1.89 11.13
CA ALA A 111 -2.76 1.71 12.03
C ALA A 111 -4.00 2.51 11.60
N ALA A 112 -3.81 3.64 10.92
CA ALA A 112 -4.88 4.45 10.36
C ALA A 112 -5.39 3.97 8.99
N SER A 113 -4.85 2.87 8.48
CA SER A 113 -5.20 2.31 7.17
C SER A 113 -5.76 0.90 7.27
N THR A 114 -6.41 0.43 6.21
CA THR A 114 -7.09 -0.89 6.16
C THR A 114 -6.87 -1.68 4.88
N GLY A 115 -6.09 -1.16 3.93
CA GLY A 115 -5.71 -1.86 2.71
C GLY A 115 -4.91 -3.12 2.98
N GLU A 116 -5.05 -4.08 2.07
CA GLU A 116 -4.27 -5.32 2.02
C GLU A 116 -2.84 -5.05 1.56
N LEU A 117 -2.71 -4.16 0.56
CA LEU A 117 -1.44 -3.64 0.07
C LEU A 117 -1.28 -2.19 0.53
N ILE A 118 -0.17 -1.91 1.20
CA ILE A 118 0.23 -0.59 1.68
C ILE A 118 1.27 -0.04 0.72
N ILE A 119 1.01 1.13 0.16
CA ILE A 119 1.92 1.86 -0.72
C ILE A 119 2.38 3.10 0.02
N THR A 120 3.67 3.38 0.01
CA THR A 120 4.24 4.58 0.66
C THR A 120 4.51 5.66 -0.37
N ALA A 121 4.42 6.91 0.06
CA ALA A 121 4.83 8.09 -0.67
C ALA A 121 5.45 9.10 0.30
N ALA A 122 6.52 9.77 -0.12
CA ALA A 122 7.14 10.85 0.65
C ALA A 122 6.51 12.20 0.27
N GLY A 123 6.45 13.13 1.22
CA GLY A 123 5.89 14.47 1.02
C GLY A 123 6.66 15.38 0.06
N ASP A 124 7.79 14.92 -0.47
CA ASP A 124 8.63 15.57 -1.47
C ASP A 124 8.68 14.83 -2.82
N ASP A 125 7.88 13.76 -2.98
CA ASP A 125 7.80 12.98 -4.21
C ASP A 125 6.46 13.15 -4.93
N ILE A 126 6.50 13.04 -6.27
CA ILE A 126 5.30 13.05 -7.12
C ILE A 126 4.99 11.61 -7.56
N SER A 127 3.93 11.01 -7.01
CA SER A 127 3.45 9.70 -7.47
C SER A 127 2.79 9.81 -8.84
N GLU A 128 3.27 9.04 -9.82
CA GLU A 128 2.63 8.97 -11.14
C GLU A 128 1.18 8.44 -11.01
N PRO A 129 0.20 8.95 -11.79
CA PRO A 129 -1.23 8.64 -11.59
C PRO A 129 -1.61 7.15 -11.69
N ASP A 130 -0.81 6.36 -12.40
CA ASP A 130 -1.03 4.92 -12.59
C ASP A 130 -0.25 4.04 -11.60
N ARG A 131 0.50 4.64 -10.66
CA ARG A 131 1.42 3.92 -9.78
C ARG A 131 0.72 2.84 -8.96
N VAL A 132 -0.36 3.18 -8.25
CA VAL A 132 -1.09 2.21 -7.42
C VAL A 132 -1.65 1.08 -8.28
N ARG A 133 -2.30 1.40 -9.41
CA ARG A 133 -2.86 0.38 -10.30
C ARG A 133 -1.79 -0.58 -10.80
N ARG A 134 -0.63 -0.08 -11.22
CA ARG A 134 0.48 -0.93 -11.71
C ARG A 134 1.06 -1.83 -10.64
N LEU A 135 1.18 -1.34 -9.40
CA LEU A 135 1.64 -2.14 -8.26
C LEU A 135 0.63 -3.26 -7.96
N ILE A 136 -0.67 -2.96 -8.00
CA ILE A 136 -1.73 -3.97 -7.82
C ILE A 136 -1.70 -5.00 -8.95
N GLU A 137 -1.67 -4.56 -10.21
CA GLU A 137 -1.61 -5.45 -11.37
C GLU A 137 -0.40 -6.39 -11.30
N ALA A 138 0.77 -5.86 -10.92
CA ALA A 138 1.98 -6.66 -10.71
C ALA A 138 1.80 -7.67 -9.57
N TRP A 139 1.23 -7.24 -8.44
CA TRP A 139 0.97 -8.11 -7.29
C TRP A 139 -0.02 -9.23 -7.62
N GLU A 140 -1.12 -8.91 -8.29
CA GLU A 140 -2.11 -9.89 -8.76
C GLU A 140 -1.53 -10.85 -9.77
N SER A 141 -0.71 -10.37 -10.72
CA SER A 141 -0.04 -11.23 -11.71
C SER A 141 0.91 -12.25 -11.09
N ALA A 142 1.47 -11.92 -9.92
CA ALA A 142 2.30 -12.81 -9.11
C ALA A 142 1.46 -13.68 -8.13
N GLY A 143 0.14 -13.76 -8.32
CA GLY A 143 -0.76 -14.53 -7.46
C GLY A 143 -0.95 -13.94 -6.07
N ARG A 144 -0.72 -12.63 -5.90
CA ARG A 144 -0.71 -11.91 -4.62
C ARG A 144 0.23 -12.52 -3.57
N ALA A 145 1.23 -13.26 -4.05
CA ALA A 145 2.27 -13.81 -3.21
C ALA A 145 3.12 -12.65 -2.65
N PRO A 146 3.70 -11.73 -3.46
CA PRO A 146 4.74 -10.82 -2.98
C PRO A 146 4.35 -10.01 -1.76
N ASP A 147 5.17 -10.06 -0.71
CA ASP A 147 5.05 -9.24 0.49
C ASP A 147 5.69 -7.86 0.33
N LEU A 148 6.57 -7.70 -0.67
CA LEU A 148 7.17 -6.43 -1.05
C LEU A 148 7.31 -6.32 -2.58
N LEU A 149 6.86 -5.19 -3.10
CA LEU A 149 7.07 -4.70 -4.46
C LEU A 149 7.73 -3.31 -4.38
N SER A 150 8.35 -2.90 -5.48
CA SER A 150 8.87 -1.54 -5.61
C SER A 150 8.59 -1.02 -7.02
N SER A 151 8.14 0.22 -7.12
CA SER A 151 8.11 0.94 -8.40
C SER A 151 9.51 1.46 -8.75
N HIS A 152 9.76 1.66 -10.04
CA HIS A 152 10.86 2.52 -10.49
C HIS A 152 10.52 3.99 -10.25
N PHE A 153 11.51 4.87 -10.32
CA PHE A 153 11.31 6.31 -10.12
C PHE A 153 12.13 7.13 -11.10
N THR A 154 11.79 8.41 -11.21
CA THR A 154 12.54 9.39 -12.00
C THR A 154 13.03 10.47 -11.05
N ILE A 155 14.32 10.80 -11.14
CA ILE A 155 14.88 11.89 -10.33
C ILE A 155 14.32 13.20 -10.87
N ILE A 156 13.81 14.05 -9.98
CA ILE A 156 13.38 15.41 -10.30
C ILE A 156 14.18 16.40 -9.47
N ASP A 157 14.50 17.56 -10.05
CA ASP A 157 15.06 18.66 -9.27
C ASP A 157 13.96 19.55 -8.68
N SER A 158 14.35 20.52 -7.85
CA SER A 158 13.43 21.45 -7.19
C SER A 158 12.66 22.38 -8.13
N ASN A 159 13.00 22.41 -9.43
CA ASN A 159 12.27 23.15 -10.46
C ASN A 159 11.36 22.22 -11.29
N GLY A 160 11.22 20.95 -10.89
CA GLY A 160 10.43 19.94 -11.60
C GLY A 160 11.10 19.39 -12.86
N ARG A 161 12.39 19.68 -13.09
CA ARG A 161 13.11 19.10 -14.23
C ARG A 161 13.37 17.62 -13.96
N LYS A 162 12.81 16.76 -14.81
CA LYS A 162 13.05 15.32 -14.80
C LYS A 162 14.45 14.99 -15.35
N TRP A 163 15.15 14.12 -14.64
CA TRP A 163 16.43 13.52 -15.02
C TRP A 163 16.20 12.06 -15.44
N ASP A 164 17.20 11.20 -15.24
CA ASP A 164 17.15 9.80 -15.63
C ASP A 164 16.14 9.00 -14.80
N LYS A 165 15.55 8.00 -15.47
CA LYS A 165 14.79 6.94 -14.81
C LYS A 165 15.76 6.03 -14.06
N VAL A 166 15.49 5.80 -12.78
CA VAL A 166 16.24 4.87 -11.93
C VAL A 166 15.44 3.59 -11.80
N GLU A 167 16.06 2.49 -12.23
CA GLU A 167 15.48 1.16 -12.10
C GLU A 167 15.90 0.55 -10.76
N THR A 168 14.89 0.31 -9.92
CA THR A 168 15.05 -0.47 -8.69
C THR A 168 15.41 -1.91 -9.02
N HIS A 169 16.16 -2.57 -8.13
CA HIS A 169 16.59 -3.94 -8.34
C HIS A 169 15.40 -4.92 -8.35
N ASP A 170 15.55 -6.01 -9.13
CA ASP A 170 14.61 -7.14 -9.16
C ASP A 170 14.60 -7.88 -7.81
N LEU A 171 13.54 -7.67 -7.03
CA LEU A 171 13.37 -8.29 -5.72
C LEU A 171 13.05 -9.79 -5.80
N GLY A 172 12.58 -10.30 -6.96
CA GLY A 172 12.26 -11.72 -7.13
C GLY A 172 13.48 -12.65 -7.08
N ARG A 173 14.69 -12.08 -7.12
CA ARG A 173 15.96 -12.81 -6.99
C ARG A 173 16.64 -12.60 -5.64
N ALA A 174 16.04 -11.79 -4.77
CA ALA A 174 16.60 -11.53 -3.47
C ALA A 174 16.50 -12.77 -2.57
N SER A 175 17.56 -13.03 -1.82
CA SER A 175 17.66 -14.13 -0.86
C SER A 175 18.48 -13.67 0.33
N LEU A 176 18.42 -14.40 1.45
CA LEU A 176 19.29 -14.11 2.60
C LEU A 176 20.78 -14.16 2.22
N SER A 177 21.16 -15.06 1.30
CA SER A 177 22.55 -15.13 0.82
C SER A 177 22.94 -13.92 -0.03
N SER A 178 22.06 -13.43 -0.91
CA SER A 178 22.36 -12.20 -1.66
C SER A 178 22.41 -10.99 -0.73
N TRP A 179 21.52 -10.93 0.27
CA TRP A 179 21.48 -9.86 1.27
C TRP A 179 22.80 -9.68 2.01
N THR A 180 23.46 -10.79 2.41
CA THR A 180 24.77 -10.72 3.07
C THR A 180 25.89 -10.10 2.23
N LYS A 181 25.69 -10.00 0.91
CA LYS A 181 26.63 -9.40 -0.03
C LYS A 181 26.29 -7.94 -0.36
N GLY A 182 25.13 -7.46 0.11
CA GLY A 182 24.53 -6.17 -0.22
C GLY A 182 23.04 -6.35 -0.47
N HIS A 183 22.22 -5.49 0.14
CA HIS A 183 20.79 -5.52 -0.11
C HIS A 183 20.46 -4.91 -1.47
N PRO A 184 19.35 -5.33 -2.12
CA PRO A 184 18.83 -4.68 -3.31
C PRO A 184 18.67 -3.16 -3.13
N PHE A 185 18.91 -2.40 -4.18
CA PHE A 185 18.62 -0.96 -4.18
C PHE A 185 17.13 -0.76 -4.45
N THR A 186 16.45 -0.27 -3.43
CA THR A 186 15.08 0.24 -3.46
C THR A 186 15.04 1.48 -2.57
N VAL A 187 14.01 2.30 -2.70
CA VAL A 187 13.82 3.50 -1.87
C VAL A 187 12.50 3.32 -1.12
N GLY A 188 12.45 3.66 0.17
CA GLY A 188 11.24 3.49 0.98
C GLY A 188 10.00 4.14 0.35
N ALA A 189 10.16 5.31 -0.29
CA ALA A 189 9.09 6.01 -1.00
C ALA A 189 8.54 5.27 -2.24
N THR A 190 9.25 4.26 -2.75
CA THR A 190 8.82 3.46 -3.92
C THR A 190 8.17 2.13 -3.53
N HIS A 191 8.14 1.78 -2.24
CA HIS A 191 7.66 0.50 -1.77
C HIS A 191 6.14 0.35 -1.87
N ALA A 192 5.73 -0.90 -2.09
CA ALA A 192 4.41 -1.40 -1.75
C ALA A 192 4.57 -2.73 -1.02
N PHE A 193 4.01 -2.86 0.17
CA PHE A 193 4.15 -4.07 0.98
C PHE A 193 2.81 -4.51 1.55
N THR A 194 2.71 -5.81 1.83
CA THR A 194 1.47 -6.37 2.37
C THR A 194 1.34 -6.01 3.85
N ARG A 195 0.09 -5.82 4.29
CA ARG A 195 -0.21 -5.68 5.73
C ARG A 195 0.28 -6.87 6.55
N ARG A 196 0.36 -8.06 5.93
CA ARG A 196 0.84 -9.30 6.55
C ARG A 196 2.20 -9.14 7.23
N LEU A 197 3.10 -8.31 6.68
CA LEU A 197 4.40 -8.06 7.30
C LEU A 197 4.28 -7.41 8.68
N PHE A 198 3.29 -6.55 8.90
CA PHE A 198 3.04 -5.92 10.20
C PHE A 198 2.20 -6.83 11.11
N ASP A 199 1.32 -7.65 10.55
CA ASP A 199 0.58 -8.66 11.31
C ASP A 199 1.52 -9.75 11.86
N GLU A 200 2.55 -10.14 11.09
CA GLU A 200 3.51 -11.19 11.46
C GLU A 200 4.62 -10.68 12.40
N TYR A 201 5.25 -9.55 12.04
CA TYR A 201 6.44 -9.05 12.76
C TYR A 201 6.12 -7.95 13.78
N GLY A 202 4.88 -7.46 13.82
CA GLY A 202 4.46 -6.36 14.67
C GLY A 202 4.97 -4.99 14.21
N PRO A 203 4.82 -3.95 15.05
CA PRO A 203 5.26 -2.60 14.72
C PRO A 203 6.78 -2.51 14.50
N LEU A 204 7.21 -1.47 13.79
CA LEU A 204 8.62 -1.07 13.72
C LEU A 204 9.09 -0.57 15.08
N GLY A 205 10.36 -0.84 15.41
CA GLY A 205 10.99 -0.35 16.64
C GLY A 205 11.19 1.17 16.61
N ALA A 206 11.21 1.79 17.79
CA ALA A 206 11.51 3.22 17.94
C ALA A 206 12.97 3.58 17.57
N ASP A 207 13.83 2.57 17.43
CA ASP A 207 15.23 2.64 17.02
C ASP A 207 15.43 2.51 15.50
N VAL A 208 14.34 2.39 14.72
CA VAL A 208 14.41 2.33 13.25
C VAL A 208 14.63 3.73 12.68
N TRP A 209 15.79 3.93 12.04
CA TRP A 209 16.16 5.15 11.31
C TRP A 209 15.95 5.03 9.80
N TYR A 210 16.03 3.81 9.28
CA TYR A 210 15.81 3.46 7.88
C TYR A 210 14.85 2.28 7.85
N GLU A 211 13.61 2.53 7.48
CA GLU A 211 12.57 1.51 7.44
C GLU A 211 12.72 0.56 6.24
N ASP A 212 13.31 1.03 5.14
CA ASP A 212 13.37 0.34 3.88
C ASP A 212 14.16 -0.98 3.95
N PRO A 213 15.38 -1.06 4.54
CA PRO A 213 16.03 -2.34 4.84
C PRO A 213 15.22 -3.22 5.78
N VAL A 214 14.49 -2.65 6.75
CA VAL A 214 13.74 -3.43 7.74
C VAL A 214 12.54 -4.11 7.09
N ILE A 215 11.77 -3.38 6.27
CA ILE A 215 10.65 -3.93 5.50
C ILE A 215 11.15 -4.99 4.52
N MET A 216 12.25 -4.72 3.81
CA MET A 216 12.81 -5.67 2.86
C MET A 216 13.34 -6.93 3.55
N LEU A 217 13.96 -6.80 4.72
CA LEU A 217 14.37 -7.96 5.52
C LEU A 217 13.16 -8.78 6.00
N ARG A 218 12.08 -8.13 6.46
CA ARG A 218 10.83 -8.82 6.85
C ARG A 218 10.23 -9.60 5.68
N ALA A 219 10.18 -9.00 4.49
CA ALA A 219 9.68 -9.66 3.27
C ALA A 219 10.56 -10.85 2.83
N LEU A 220 11.89 -10.76 3.01
CA LEU A 220 12.77 -11.90 2.77
C LEU A 220 12.55 -13.04 3.77
N MET A 221 12.27 -12.69 5.03
CA MET A 221 12.09 -13.64 6.12
C MET A 221 10.70 -14.30 6.12
N SER A 222 9.68 -13.68 5.53
CA SER A 222 8.33 -14.28 5.36
C SER A 222 8.28 -15.44 4.35
N GLY A 223 9.44 -15.81 3.79
CA GLY A 223 9.58 -16.89 2.81
C GLY A 223 9.46 -16.41 1.37
N GLY A 224 9.56 -15.09 1.13
CA GLY A 224 9.48 -14.50 -0.20
C GLY A 224 8.21 -14.89 -0.93
N ARG A 225 7.11 -15.02 -0.19
CA ARG A 225 5.79 -14.91 -0.82
C ARG A 225 5.81 -13.60 -1.55
#